data_AF-A0A959Y4M2-F1
#
_entry.id   AF-A0A959Y4M2-F1
#
_cell.length_a   1.000
_cell.length_b   1.000
_cell.length_c   1.000
_cell.angle_alpha   90.00
_cell.angle_beta   90.00
_cell.angle_gamma   90.00
#
_symmetry.space_group_name_H-M   'P 1'
#
loop_
_entity.id
_entity.type
_entity.pdbx_description
1 polymer ?
#
loop_
_entity_poly.entity_id
_entity_poly.type
_entity_poly.pdbx_seq_one_letter_code
_entity_poly.pdbx_strand_id
1 'polypeptide(L)'
;SYVEAIRWLAKRYHIDLPEEEATPEQRAEQTEREALAVIQQWALGWSVEQLWDTEEGRRIGLSYFRERGFRDETIRHFGLGYVP
;
A
#
# COMPACT_ATOMS: atom_id res chain seq x y z
N SER A 1 8.74 6.74 12.50
CA SER A 1 9.22 7.50 11.32
C SER A 1 10.50 8.29 11.67
N TYR A 2 11.37 8.57 10.70
CA TYR A 2 12.55 9.45 10.87
C TYR A 2 12.17 10.82 11.46
N VAL A 3 11.03 11.37 11.03
CA VAL A 3 10.49 12.66 11.52
C VAL A 3 10.10 12.59 12.99
N GLU A 4 9.50 11.48 13.43
CA GLU A 4 9.14 11.28 14.85
C GLU A 4 10.38 11.12 15.73
N ALA A 5 11.44 10.49 15.22
CA ALA A 5 12.71 10.36 15.94
C ALA A 5 13.37 11.74 16.14
N ILE A 6 13.34 12.60 15.11
CA ILE A 6 13.81 14.00 15.20
C ILE A 6 12.94 14.80 16.20
N ARG A 7 11.61 14.67 16.13
CA ARG A 7 10.68 15.34 17.06
C ARG A 7 10.92 14.89 18.51
N TRP A 8 11.18 13.61 18.73
CA TRP A 8 11.52 13.07 20.04
C TRP A 8 12.85 13.62 20.55
N LEU A 9 13.87 13.72 19.68
CA LEU A 9 15.18 14.27 20.03
C LEU A 9 15.09 15.75 20.40
N ALA A 10 14.38 16.53 19.58
CA ALA A 10 14.17 17.96 19.82
C ALA A 10 13.44 18.22 21.14
N LYS A 11 12.39 17.43 21.44
CA LYS A 11 11.69 17.48 22.73
C LYS A 11 12.61 17.13 23.92
N ARG A 12 13.52 16.16 23.75
CA ARG A 12 14.47 15.74 24.79
C ARG A 12 15.55 16.81 25.07
N TYR A 13 15.94 17.58 24.07
CA TYR A 13 16.96 18.62 24.18
C TYR A 13 16.39 20.03 24.26
N HIS A 14 15.07 20.18 24.42
CA HIS A 14 14.38 21.48 24.48
C HIS A 14 14.68 22.38 23.28
N ILE A 15 14.79 21.78 22.09
CA ILE A 15 14.95 22.49 20.83
C ILE A 15 13.55 22.68 20.25
N ASP A 16 13.14 23.93 20.07
CA ASP A 16 11.91 24.25 19.36
C ASP A 16 12.07 23.88 17.89
N LEU A 17 11.27 22.92 17.43
CA LEU A 17 11.14 22.63 16.01
C LEU A 17 10.10 23.58 15.43
N PRO A 18 10.42 24.34 14.38
CA PRO A 18 9.39 25.08 13.65
C PRO A 18 8.41 24.06 13.07
N GLU A 19 7.16 24.11 13.54
CA GLU A 19 6.05 23.38 12.94
C GLU A 19 5.57 24.20 11.75
N GLU A 20 6.01 23.84 10.55
CA GLU A 20 5.37 24.34 9.33
C GLU A 20 3.97 23.70 9.25
N GLU A 21 2.95 24.51 9.53
CA GLU A 21 1.59 24.09 9.23
C GLU A 21 1.44 23.87 7.72
N ALA A 22 0.96 22.69 7.33
CA ALA A 22 0.64 22.43 5.94
C ALA A 22 -0.33 23.50 5.42
N THR A 23 -0.04 24.07 4.24
CA THR A 23 -0.94 25.04 3.60
C THR A 23 -2.28 24.38 3.26
N PRO A 24 -3.37 25.16 3.08
CA PRO A 24 -4.65 24.60 2.66
C PRO A 24 -4.55 23.70 1.42
N GLU A 25 -3.71 24.07 0.45
CA GLU A 25 -3.47 23.29 -0.77
C GLU A 25 -2.76 21.96 -0.46
N GLN A 26 -1.74 21.98 0.39
CA GLN A 26 -1.03 20.76 0.81
C GLN A 26 -1.96 19.80 1.57
N ARG A 27 -2.86 20.32 2.42
CA ARG A 27 -3.87 19.51 3.13
C ARG A 27 -4.86 18.88 2.14
N ALA A 28 -5.29 19.63 1.13
CA ALA A 28 -6.18 19.13 0.09
C ALA A 28 -5.51 18.02 -0.74
N GLU A 29 -4.27 18.21 -1.18
CA GLU A 29 -3.49 17.20 -1.90
C GLU A 29 -3.29 15.93 -1.05
N GLN A 30 -2.97 16.09 0.23
CA GLN A 30 -2.83 14.96 1.16
C GLN A 30 -4.16 14.18 1.29
N THR A 31 -5.27 14.88 1.43
CA THR A 31 -6.61 14.27 1.51
C THR A 31 -6.96 13.50 0.23
N GLU A 32 -6.63 14.06 -0.93
CA GLU A 32 -6.84 13.40 -2.23
C GLU A 32 -5.98 12.13 -2.35
N ARG A 33 -4.70 12.20 -1.98
CA ARG A 33 -3.80 11.03 -1.96
C ARG A 33 -4.31 9.94 -1.04
N GLU A 34 -4.84 10.29 0.12
CA GLU A 34 -5.44 9.33 1.07
C GLU A 34 -6.69 8.67 0.49
N ALA A 35 -7.57 9.44 -0.15
CA ALA A 35 -8.76 8.90 -0.82
C ALA A 35 -8.37 7.91 -1.93
N LEU A 36 -7.38 8.27 -2.75
CA LEU A 36 -6.84 7.36 -3.78
C LEU A 36 -6.21 6.12 -3.18
N ALA A 37 -5.45 6.25 -2.09
CA ALA A 37 -4.83 5.10 -1.41
C ALA A 37 -5.88 4.11 -0.90
N VAL A 38 -7.02 4.57 -0.39
CA VAL A 38 -8.13 3.69 0.02
C VAL A 38 -8.69 2.90 -1.16
N ILE A 39 -8.93 3.57 -2.29
CA ILE A 39 -9.43 2.91 -3.51
C ILE A 39 -8.41 1.87 -4.01
N GLN A 40 -7.12 2.21 -4.00
CA GLN A 40 -6.08 1.29 -4.44
C GLN A 40 -5.94 0.07 -3.52
N GLN A 41 -6.07 0.24 -2.21
CA GLN A 41 -6.08 -0.87 -1.26
C GLN A 41 -7.27 -1.80 -1.51
N TRP A 42 -8.45 -1.24 -1.75
CA TRP A 42 -9.63 -2.02 -2.09
C TRP A 42 -9.44 -2.78 -3.41
N ALA A 43 -8.96 -2.11 -4.47
CA ALA A 43 -8.71 -2.73 -5.76
C ALA A 43 -7.67 -3.85 -5.69
N LEU A 44 -6.60 -3.65 -4.91
CA LEU A 44 -5.60 -4.68 -4.63
C LEU A 44 -6.26 -5.90 -3.97
N GLY A 45 -7.01 -5.70 -2.88
CA GLY A 45 -7.71 -6.77 -2.18
C GLY A 45 -8.62 -7.57 -3.10
N TRP A 46 -9.46 -6.87 -3.87
CA TRP A 46 -10.33 -7.49 -4.86
C TRP A 46 -9.55 -8.30 -5.90
N SER A 47 -8.46 -7.76 -6.45
CA SER A 47 -7.64 -8.48 -7.46
C SER A 47 -7.00 -9.75 -6.89
N VAL A 48 -6.61 -9.74 -5.62
CA VAL A 48 -6.08 -10.92 -4.93
C VAL A 48 -7.20 -11.95 -4.77
N GLU A 49 -8.39 -11.56 -4.32
CA GLU A 49 -9.56 -12.44 -4.23
C GLU A 49 -9.91 -13.04 -5.60
N GLN A 50 -9.90 -12.23 -6.67
CA GLN A 50 -10.12 -12.73 -8.02
C GLN A 50 -9.13 -13.84 -8.39
N LEU A 51 -7.84 -13.68 -8.07
CA LEU A 51 -6.81 -14.67 -8.36
C LEU A 51 -7.02 -15.99 -7.61
N TRP A 52 -7.35 -15.93 -6.32
CA TRP A 52 -7.38 -17.13 -5.47
C TRP A 52 -8.75 -17.81 -5.41
N ASP A 53 -9.83 -17.03 -5.43
CA ASP A 53 -11.17 -17.50 -5.06
C ASP A 53 -12.06 -17.78 -6.27
N THR A 54 -11.73 -17.25 -7.44
CA THR A 54 -12.46 -17.55 -8.69
C THR A 54 -11.85 -18.72 -9.46
N GLU A 55 -12.70 -19.41 -10.24
CA GLU A 55 -12.23 -20.50 -11.10
C GLU A 55 -11.29 -20.00 -12.21
N GLU A 56 -11.62 -18.86 -12.82
CA GLU A 56 -10.79 -18.25 -13.86
C GLU A 56 -9.44 -17.78 -13.33
N GLY A 57 -9.42 -17.11 -12.18
CA GLY A 57 -8.17 -16.69 -11.53
C GLY A 57 -7.27 -17.86 -11.19
N ARG A 58 -7.84 -18.97 -10.68
CA ARG A 58 -7.06 -20.18 -10.41
C ARG A 58 -6.56 -20.85 -11.70
N ARG A 59 -7.39 -20.92 -12.74
CA ARG A 59 -7.09 -21.65 -13.98
C ARG A 59 -6.11 -20.89 -14.88
N ILE A 60 -6.27 -19.57 -15.00
CA ILE A 60 -5.45 -18.71 -15.87
C ILE A 60 -4.35 -18.02 -15.05
N GLY A 61 -4.75 -17.23 -14.06
CA GLY A 61 -3.83 -16.38 -13.29
C GLY A 61 -2.80 -17.17 -12.48
N LEU A 62 -3.25 -18.07 -11.58
CA LEU A 62 -2.34 -18.85 -10.74
C LEU A 62 -1.50 -19.82 -11.57
N SER A 63 -2.09 -20.46 -12.58
CA SER A 63 -1.33 -21.33 -13.49
C SER A 63 -0.19 -20.56 -14.16
N TYR A 64 -0.44 -19.36 -14.67
CA TYR A 64 0.59 -18.51 -15.27
C TYR A 64 1.72 -18.17 -14.29
N PHE A 65 1.41 -17.75 -13.05
CA PHE A 65 2.44 -17.45 -12.06
C PHE A 65 3.27 -18.71 -11.69
N ARG A 66 2.62 -19.85 -11.54
CA ARG A 66 3.30 -21.11 -11.23
C ARG A 66 4.18 -21.59 -12.38
N GLU A 67 3.72 -21.47 -13.63
CA GLU A 67 4.52 -21.75 -14.83
C GLU A 67 5.75 -20.84 -14.94
N ARG A 68 5.64 -19.59 -14.45
CA ARG A 68 6.76 -18.65 -14.32
C ARG A 68 7.69 -18.94 -13.14
N GLY A 69 7.42 -19.98 -12.35
CA GLY A 69 8.25 -20.42 -11.23
C GLY A 69 7.97 -19.70 -9.90
N PHE A 70 6.89 -18.92 -9.80
CA PHE A 70 6.50 -18.31 -8.53
C PHE A 70 5.84 -19.35 -7.62
N ARG A 71 6.30 -19.41 -6.37
CA ARG A 71 5.65 -20.20 -5.31
C ARG A 71 4.44 -19.44 -4.77
N ASP A 72 3.42 -20.17 -4.34
CA ASP A 72 2.20 -19.60 -3.74
C ASP A 72 2.51 -18.63 -2.59
N GLU A 73 3.51 -18.94 -1.75
CA GLU A 73 3.98 -18.06 -0.68
C GLU A 73 4.49 -16.72 -1.20
N THR A 74 5.24 -16.72 -2.30
CA THR A 74 5.73 -15.50 -2.96
C THR A 74 4.57 -14.70 -3.52
N ILE A 75 3.62 -15.36 -4.19
CA ILE A 75 2.43 -14.72 -4.77
C ILE A 75 1.62 -14.02 -3.66
N ARG A 76 1.41 -14.68 -2.52
CA ARG A 76 0.71 -14.11 -1.35
C ARG A 76 1.51 -13.00 -0.67
N HIS A 77 2.81 -13.19 -0.45
CA HIS A 77 3.67 -12.22 0.23
C HIS A 77 3.71 -10.88 -0.50
N PHE A 78 3.81 -10.91 -1.84
CA PHE A 78 3.83 -9.71 -2.67
C PHE A 78 2.43 -9.22 -3.07
N GLY A 79 1.36 -9.90 -2.63
CA GLY A 79 -0.02 -9.50 -2.93
C GLY A 79 -0.33 -9.49 -4.43
N LEU A 80 0.23 -10.43 -5.20
CA LEU A 80 -0.07 -10.51 -6.63
C LEU A 80 -1.56 -10.88 -6.82
N GLY A 81 -2.22 -10.17 -7.73
CA GLY A 81 -3.63 -10.34 -8.04
C GLY A 81 -3.88 -10.64 -9.51
N TYR A 82 -5.16 -10.79 -9.85
CA TYR A 82 -5.67 -11.01 -11.19
C TYR A 82 -6.86 -10.09 -11.44
N VAL A 83 -6.92 -9.50 -12.63
CA VAL A 83 -8.05 -8.71 -13.10
C VAL A 83 -8.55 -9.42 -14.35
N PRO A 84 -9.72 -10.08 -14.30
CA PRO A 84 -10.34 -10.74 -15.45
C PRO A 84 -10.62 -9.79 -16.61
#